data_AF-A0A7R9EXB8-F1
#
_entry.id   AF-A0A7R9EXB8-F1
#
_cell.length_a   1.000
_cell.length_b   1.000
_cell.length_c   1.000
_cell.angle_alpha   90.00
_cell.angle_beta   90.00
_cell.angle_gamma   90.00
#
_symmetry.space_group_name_H-M   'P 1'
#
loop_
_entity.id
_entity.type
_entity.pdbx_description
1 polymer ?
#
loop_
_entity_poly.entity_id
_entity_poly.type
_entity_poly.pdbx_seq_one_letter_code
_entity_poly.pdbx_strand_id
1 'polypeptide(L)'
;MFKGKLATRDQENDNAVYQYFALWNTMMGTTTLAIAWGIDKAGLAAGVILVISIGGLTWFTSRLIIKLYQRHGREIDHFGDLGELCRLLLGRNYELVVKITTVFSMICCIIIYYILMSSFLFDLVNLIHGTLASAYIILFVLVKGILWGVNVDLRDKGSVHLHASVQTGDLPYPDGDVDHVLLHPCHGHNSRA
;
A
#
# COMPACT_ATOMS: atom_id res chain seq x y z
N MET A 1 -41.33 11.12 -28.63
CA MET A 1 -41.06 9.67 -28.50
C MET A 1 -39.60 9.35 -28.17
N PHE A 2 -38.59 10.04 -28.73
CA PHE A 2 -37.16 9.80 -28.43
C PHE A 2 -36.71 10.18 -27.00
N LYS A 3 -37.32 11.21 -26.38
CA LYS A 3 -36.95 11.68 -25.03
C LYS A 3 -37.17 10.63 -23.93
N GLY A 4 -38.17 9.76 -24.07
CA GLY A 4 -38.46 8.69 -23.11
C GLY A 4 -37.47 7.51 -23.17
N LYS A 5 -36.80 7.31 -24.32
CA LYS A 5 -35.82 6.24 -24.53
C LYS A 5 -34.41 6.62 -24.06
N LEU A 6 -34.14 7.91 -23.88
CA LEU A 6 -32.89 8.43 -23.30
C LEU A 6 -32.93 8.34 -21.77
N ALA A 7 -34.01 8.83 -21.14
CA ALA A 7 -34.16 8.77 -19.69
C ALA A 7 -34.12 7.34 -19.11
N THR A 8 -34.66 6.35 -19.83
CA THR A 8 -34.59 4.95 -19.42
C THR A 8 -33.19 4.34 -19.59
N ARG A 9 -32.42 4.77 -20.61
CA ARG A 9 -31.04 4.30 -20.82
C ARG A 9 -30.06 4.94 -19.84
N ASP A 10 -30.25 6.22 -19.51
CA ASP A 10 -29.45 6.90 -18.50
C ASP A 10 -29.67 6.24 -17.13
N GLN A 11 -30.93 5.98 -16.76
CA GLN A 11 -31.26 5.27 -15.52
C GLN A 11 -30.76 3.81 -15.52
N GLU A 12 -30.80 3.11 -16.65
CA GLU A 12 -30.23 1.76 -16.79
C GLU A 12 -28.70 1.77 -16.63
N ASN A 13 -28.03 2.77 -17.23
CA ASN A 13 -26.59 2.91 -17.15
C ASN A 13 -26.14 3.28 -15.73
N ASP A 14 -26.86 4.17 -15.06
CA ASP A 14 -26.63 4.52 -13.66
C ASP A 14 -26.77 3.28 -12.76
N ASN A 15 -27.85 2.50 -12.95
CA ASN A 15 -28.06 1.25 -12.22
C ASN A 15 -26.93 0.24 -12.46
N ALA A 16 -26.43 0.12 -13.70
CA ALA A 16 -25.35 -0.80 -14.04
C ALA A 16 -24.02 -0.38 -13.37
N VAL A 17 -23.71 0.92 -13.34
CA VAL A 17 -22.51 1.44 -12.68
C VAL A 17 -22.52 1.10 -11.19
N TYR A 18 -23.64 1.29 -10.49
CA TYR A 18 -23.75 0.92 -9.08
C TYR A 18 -23.62 -0.59 -8.87
N GLN A 19 -24.15 -1.42 -9.77
CA GLN A 19 -24.00 -2.87 -9.69
C GLN A 19 -22.54 -3.32 -9.86
N TYR A 20 -21.80 -2.73 -10.80
CA TYR A 20 -20.38 -3.02 -10.96
C TYR A 20 -19.56 -2.54 -9.76
N PHE A 21 -19.89 -1.36 -9.23
CA PHE A 21 -19.22 -0.83 -8.04
C PHE A 21 -19.50 -1.69 -6.80
N ALA A 22 -20.74 -2.13 -6.61
CA ALA A 22 -21.09 -3.05 -5.54
C ALA A 22 -20.35 -4.38 -5.67
N LEU A 23 -20.28 -4.96 -6.88
CA LEU A 23 -19.55 -6.19 -7.15
C LEU A 23 -18.05 -6.04 -6.86
N TRP A 24 -17.46 -4.92 -7.25
CA TRP A 24 -16.08 -4.60 -6.96
C TRP A 24 -15.83 -4.51 -5.45
N ASN A 25 -16.68 -3.80 -4.72
CA ASN A 25 -16.56 -3.62 -3.28
C ASN A 25 -16.69 -4.94 -2.49
N THR A 26 -17.47 -5.91 -2.97
CA THR A 26 -17.57 -7.23 -2.33
C THR A 26 -16.34 -8.11 -2.60
N MET A 27 -15.66 -7.94 -3.73
CA MET A 27 -14.51 -8.77 -4.13
C MET A 27 -13.16 -8.17 -3.69
N MET A 28 -13.10 -6.85 -3.56
CA MET A 28 -11.94 -6.13 -3.06
C MET A 28 -11.95 -6.12 -1.53
N GLY A 29 -10.80 -6.42 -0.95
CA GLY A 29 -10.66 -6.39 0.50
C GLY A 29 -9.34 -7.00 0.92
N THR A 30 -9.40 -7.83 1.96
CA THR A 30 -8.24 -8.56 2.51
C THR A 30 -7.56 -9.47 1.48
N THR A 31 -8.26 -9.85 0.42
CA THR A 31 -7.74 -10.58 -0.74
C THR A 31 -6.57 -9.87 -1.41
N THR A 32 -6.54 -8.53 -1.45
CA THR A 32 -5.44 -7.75 -2.05
C THR A 32 -4.13 -7.90 -1.29
N LEU A 33 -4.19 -8.02 0.05
CA LEU A 33 -3.01 -8.26 0.88
C LEU A 33 -2.39 -9.63 0.56
N ALA A 34 -3.23 -10.64 0.33
CA ALA A 34 -2.78 -11.97 -0.05
C ALA A 34 -2.13 -11.99 -1.43
N ILE A 35 -2.61 -11.19 -2.38
CA ILE A 35 -2.01 -11.07 -3.73
C ILE A 35 -0.59 -10.49 -3.63
N ALA A 36 -0.39 -9.43 -2.84
CA ALA A 36 0.93 -8.82 -2.67
C ALA A 36 1.96 -9.83 -2.11
N TRP A 37 1.55 -10.60 -1.08
CA TRP A 37 2.39 -11.66 -0.52
C TRP A 37 2.62 -12.83 -1.49
N GLY A 38 1.60 -13.22 -2.25
CA GLY A 38 1.71 -14.30 -3.23
C GLY A 38 2.71 -13.97 -4.35
N ILE A 39 2.76 -12.70 -4.78
CA ILE A 39 3.73 -12.24 -5.79
C ILE A 39 5.16 -12.26 -5.24
N ASP A 40 5.38 -11.91 -3.97
CA ASP A 40 6.69 -12.00 -3.31
C ASP A 40 7.25 -13.43 -3.34
N LYS A 41 6.39 -14.45 -3.15
CA LYS A 41 6.81 -15.86 -3.13
C LYS A 41 6.90 -16.53 -4.49
N ALA A 42 6.07 -16.13 -5.46
CA ALA A 42 6.12 -16.69 -6.81
C ALA A 42 7.19 -16.04 -7.70
N GLY A 43 7.60 -14.81 -7.39
CA GLY A 43 8.41 -13.97 -8.27
C GLY A 43 7.55 -13.19 -9.28
N LEU A 44 8.04 -12.02 -9.74
CA LEU A 44 7.24 -11.05 -10.50
C LEU A 44 6.60 -11.65 -11.76
N ALA A 45 7.38 -12.32 -12.61
CA ALA A 45 6.89 -12.85 -13.89
C ALA A 45 5.89 -13.99 -13.69
N ALA A 46 6.22 -14.97 -12.83
CA ALA A 46 5.34 -16.10 -12.56
C ALA A 46 4.07 -15.70 -11.82
N GLY A 47 4.16 -14.74 -10.89
CA GLY A 47 3.01 -14.18 -10.18
C GLY A 47 2.01 -13.50 -11.11
N VAL A 48 2.47 -12.67 -12.04
CA VAL A 48 1.59 -12.01 -13.03
C VAL A 48 0.89 -13.04 -13.93
N ILE A 49 1.62 -14.05 -14.42
CA ILE A 49 1.04 -15.13 -15.23
C ILE A 49 -0.03 -15.90 -14.43
N LEU A 50 0.22 -16.17 -13.15
CA LEU A 50 -0.71 -16.89 -12.28
C LEU A 50 -1.99 -16.09 -12.01
N VAL A 51 -1.87 -14.78 -11.74
CA VAL A 51 -3.02 -13.89 -11.56
C VAL A 51 -3.87 -13.82 -12.82
N ILE A 52 -3.26 -13.66 -14.00
CA ILE A 52 -3.98 -13.65 -15.28
C ILE A 52 -4.67 -14.99 -15.53
N SER A 53 -3.99 -16.11 -15.23
CA SER A 53 -4.53 -17.45 -15.42
C SER A 53 -5.76 -17.70 -14.54
N ILE A 54 -5.67 -17.39 -13.24
CA ILE A 54 -6.79 -17.54 -12.30
C ILE A 54 -7.93 -16.56 -12.66
N GLY A 55 -7.62 -15.33 -13.04
CA GLY A 55 -8.62 -14.37 -13.49
C GLY A 55 -9.41 -14.89 -14.71
N GLY A 56 -8.72 -15.50 -15.68
CA GLY A 56 -9.35 -16.15 -16.83
C GLY A 56 -10.24 -17.33 -16.44
N LEU A 57 -9.77 -18.21 -15.55
CA LEU A 57 -10.53 -19.35 -15.02
C LEU A 57 -11.80 -18.89 -14.27
N THR A 58 -11.70 -17.85 -13.45
CA THR A 58 -12.85 -17.30 -12.72
C THR A 58 -13.85 -16.67 -13.67
N TRP A 59 -13.41 -15.89 -14.66
CA TRP A 59 -14.29 -15.31 -15.68
C TRP A 59 -15.05 -16.38 -16.48
N PHE A 60 -14.36 -17.46 -16.86
CA PHE A 60 -14.98 -18.61 -17.51
C PHE A 60 -16.04 -19.26 -16.61
N THR A 61 -15.71 -19.48 -15.33
CA THR A 61 -16.61 -20.08 -14.35
C THR A 61 -17.87 -19.22 -14.14
N SER A 62 -17.71 -17.90 -13.95
CA SER A 62 -18.85 -16.98 -13.82
C SER A 62 -19.76 -16.99 -15.05
N ARG A 63 -19.18 -17.00 -16.27
CA ARG A 63 -19.97 -17.11 -17.51
C ARG A 63 -20.74 -18.42 -17.60
N LEU A 64 -20.16 -19.53 -17.15
CA LEU A 64 -20.84 -20.82 -17.11
C LEU A 64 -22.03 -20.79 -16.15
N ILE A 65 -21.84 -20.29 -14.93
CA ILE A 65 -22.89 -20.20 -13.90
C ILE A 65 -24.07 -19.34 -14.38
N ILE A 66 -23.81 -18.16 -14.96
CA ILE A 66 -24.87 -17.27 -15.45
C ILE A 66 -25.66 -17.94 -16.59
N LYS A 67 -24.98 -18.61 -17.53
CA LYS A 67 -25.65 -19.34 -18.63
C LYS A 67 -26.51 -20.49 -18.13
N LEU A 68 -26.03 -21.23 -17.13
CA LEU A 68 -26.77 -22.32 -16.50
C LEU A 68 -28.01 -21.81 -15.77
N TYR A 69 -27.87 -20.70 -15.03
CA TYR A 69 -28.95 -20.05 -14.32
C TYR A 69 -30.03 -19.55 -15.28
N GLN A 70 -29.67 -18.92 -16.40
CA GLN A 70 -30.65 -18.47 -17.40
C GLN A 70 -31.42 -19.63 -18.08
N ARG A 71 -30.78 -20.79 -18.23
CA ARG A 71 -31.38 -21.94 -18.94
C ARG A 71 -32.35 -22.74 -18.06
N HIS A 72 -32.06 -22.88 -16.77
CA HIS A 72 -32.83 -23.70 -15.83
C HIS A 72 -33.56 -22.89 -14.75
N GLY A 73 -33.29 -21.59 -14.63
CA GLY A 73 -33.91 -20.70 -13.64
C GLY A 73 -35.40 -20.41 -13.84
N ARG A 74 -36.02 -20.94 -14.91
CA ARG A 74 -37.47 -20.83 -15.12
C ARG A 74 -38.27 -21.90 -14.36
N GLU A 75 -37.62 -23.00 -13.96
CA GLU A 75 -38.25 -24.09 -13.20
C GLU A 75 -38.09 -23.93 -11.68
N ILE A 76 -37.23 -22.99 -11.26
CA ILE A 76 -36.83 -22.82 -9.87
C ILE A 76 -37.36 -21.46 -9.38
N ASP A 77 -38.60 -21.47 -8.88
CA ASP A 77 -39.27 -20.27 -8.38
C ASP A 77 -38.57 -19.71 -7.12
N HIS A 78 -38.34 -18.39 -7.15
CA HIS A 78 -37.88 -17.42 -6.13
C HIS A 78 -36.72 -17.71 -5.15
N PHE A 79 -36.29 -18.95 -4.89
CA PHE A 79 -35.21 -19.25 -3.91
C PHE A 79 -34.30 -20.41 -4.33
N GLY A 80 -34.04 -20.56 -5.63
CA GLY A 80 -33.12 -21.56 -6.15
C GLY A 80 -31.67 -21.31 -5.78
N ASP A 81 -31.20 -21.87 -4.67
CA ASP A 81 -29.77 -21.88 -4.31
C ASP A 81 -28.95 -22.60 -5.41
N LEU A 82 -27.72 -22.14 -5.66
CA LEU A 82 -26.81 -22.77 -6.62
C LEU A 82 -26.59 -24.25 -6.29
N GLY A 83 -26.64 -24.62 -5.01
CA GLY A 83 -26.59 -26.00 -4.56
C GLY A 83 -27.73 -26.88 -5.10
N GLU A 84 -28.95 -26.34 -5.19
CA GLU A 84 -30.11 -27.07 -5.71
C GLU A 84 -30.07 -27.17 -7.25
N LEU A 85 -29.53 -26.16 -7.92
CA LEU A 85 -29.23 -26.25 -9.35
C LEU A 85 -28.16 -27.33 -9.64
N CYS A 86 -27.10 -27.39 -8.82
CA CYS A 86 -26.11 -28.45 -8.89
C CYS A 86 -26.71 -29.84 -8.62
N ARG A 87 -27.72 -29.93 -7.74
CA ARG A 87 -28.45 -31.18 -7.51
C ARG A 87 -29.16 -31.68 -8.76
N LEU A 88 -29.86 -30.79 -9.46
CA LEU A 88 -30.64 -31.14 -10.65
C LEU A 88 -29.74 -31.55 -11.83
N LEU A 89 -28.58 -30.90 -11.99
CA LEU A 89 -27.68 -31.17 -13.11
C LEU A 89 -26.72 -32.35 -12.88
N LEU A 90 -26.24 -32.52 -11.64
CA LEU A 90 -25.13 -33.43 -11.29
C LEU A 90 -25.54 -34.54 -10.32
N GLY A 91 -26.67 -34.40 -9.62
CA GLY A 91 -27.20 -35.38 -8.67
C GLY A 91 -27.00 -35.02 -7.20
N ARG A 92 -27.56 -35.84 -6.30
CA ARG A 92 -27.68 -35.56 -4.84
C ARG A 92 -26.35 -35.34 -4.12
N ASN A 93 -25.31 -36.07 -4.51
CA ASN A 93 -24.02 -36.02 -3.79
C ASN A 93 -23.33 -34.66 -3.93
N TYR A 94 -23.49 -33.98 -5.08
CA TYR A 94 -22.85 -32.70 -5.35
C TYR A 94 -23.56 -31.53 -4.66
N GLU A 95 -24.87 -31.66 -4.39
CA GLU A 95 -25.61 -30.71 -3.56
C GLU A 95 -24.96 -30.57 -2.17
N LEU A 96 -24.61 -31.70 -1.55
CA LEU A 96 -23.99 -31.72 -0.23
C LEU A 96 -22.58 -31.11 -0.28
N VAL A 97 -21.79 -31.44 -1.31
CA VAL A 97 -20.43 -30.90 -1.48
C VAL A 97 -20.46 -29.38 -1.57
N VAL A 98 -21.32 -28.80 -2.41
CA VAL A 98 -21.44 -27.34 -2.57
C VAL A 98 -21.83 -26.67 -1.25
N LYS A 99 -22.81 -27.24 -0.54
CA LYS A 99 -23.26 -26.72 0.77
C LYS A 99 -22.14 -26.74 1.81
N ILE A 100 -21.39 -27.85 1.91
CA ILE A 100 -20.26 -27.98 2.84
C ILE A 100 -19.15 -27.00 2.49
N THR A 101 -18.77 -26.87 1.21
CA THR A 101 -17.71 -25.94 0.78
C THR A 101 -18.06 -24.48 1.07
N THR A 102 -19.32 -24.08 0.90
CA THR A 102 -19.76 -22.72 1.26
C THR A 102 -19.64 -22.45 2.76
N VAL A 103 -20.10 -23.39 3.61
CA VAL A 103 -19.99 -23.25 5.07
C VAL A 103 -18.53 -23.22 5.52
N PHE A 104 -17.70 -24.09 4.95
CA PHE A 104 -16.26 -24.12 5.22
C PHE A 104 -15.60 -22.78 4.85
N SER A 105 -15.91 -22.22 3.68
CA SER A 105 -15.38 -20.91 3.26
C SER A 105 -15.81 -19.78 4.18
N MET A 106 -17.03 -19.80 4.70
CA MET A 106 -17.50 -18.80 5.69
C MET A 106 -16.69 -18.89 6.99
N ILE A 107 -16.44 -20.09 7.50
CA ILE A 107 -15.62 -20.30 8.70
C ILE A 107 -14.18 -19.80 8.49
N CYS A 108 -13.56 -20.13 7.35
CA CYS A 108 -12.22 -19.64 7.01
C CYS A 108 -12.16 -18.10 6.97
N CYS A 109 -13.17 -17.45 6.40
CA CYS A 109 -13.22 -15.98 6.34
C CYS A 109 -13.26 -15.35 7.75
N ILE A 110 -14.07 -15.91 8.66
CA ILE A 110 -14.17 -15.44 10.05
C ILE A 110 -12.82 -15.57 10.77
N ILE A 111 -12.12 -16.69 10.60
CA ILE A 111 -10.80 -16.92 11.21
C ILE A 111 -9.77 -15.92 10.68
N ILE A 112 -9.71 -15.71 9.36
CA ILE A 112 -8.79 -14.74 8.74
C ILE A 112 -9.09 -13.33 9.23
N TYR A 113 -10.36 -12.94 9.31
CA TYR A 113 -10.77 -11.65 9.83
C TYR A 113 -10.29 -11.45 11.27
N TYR A 114 -10.45 -12.46 12.14
CA TYR A 114 -9.98 -12.40 13.52
C TYR A 114 -8.46 -12.19 13.62
N ILE A 115 -7.68 -12.91 12.82
CA ILE A 115 -6.23 -12.79 12.78
C ILE A 115 -5.83 -11.38 12.32
N LEU A 116 -6.39 -10.92 11.19
CA LEU A 116 -6.08 -9.60 10.64
C LEU A 116 -6.44 -8.48 11.61
N MET A 117 -7.62 -8.54 12.24
CA MET A 117 -8.05 -7.53 13.20
C MET A 117 -7.10 -7.43 14.40
N SER A 118 -6.65 -8.57 14.92
CA SER A 118 -5.72 -8.62 16.05
C SER A 118 -4.33 -8.07 15.66
N SER A 119 -3.83 -8.43 14.47
CA SER A 119 -2.56 -7.92 13.95
C SER A 119 -2.61 -6.41 13.71
N PHE A 120 -3.65 -5.90 13.05
CA PHE A 120 -3.81 -4.47 12.81
C PHE A 120 -3.95 -3.67 14.11
N LEU A 121 -4.66 -4.20 15.11
CA LEU A 121 -4.79 -3.54 16.40
C LEU A 121 -3.43 -3.44 17.11
N PHE A 122 -2.64 -4.52 17.10
CA PHE A 122 -1.31 -4.52 17.69
C PHE A 122 -0.38 -3.48 17.03
N ASP A 123 -0.36 -3.45 15.70
CA ASP A 123 0.44 -2.47 14.94
C ASP A 123 -0.02 -1.03 15.21
N LEU A 124 -1.34 -0.81 15.31
CA LEU A 124 -1.93 0.49 15.64
C LEU A 124 -1.55 0.95 17.05
N VAL A 125 -1.60 0.06 18.05
CA VAL A 125 -1.21 0.40 19.43
C VAL A 125 0.26 0.75 19.51
N ASN A 126 1.14 -0.03 18.87
CA ASN A 126 2.57 0.27 18.84
C ASN A 126 2.87 1.61 18.16
N LEU A 127 2.17 1.92 17.07
CA LEU A 127 2.28 3.20 16.37
C LEU A 127 1.91 4.38 17.29
N ILE A 128 0.80 4.26 18.03
CA ILE A 128 0.35 5.30 18.97
C ILE A 128 1.37 5.48 20.09
N HIS A 129 1.84 4.37 20.69
CA HIS A 129 2.80 4.44 21.79
C HIS A 129 4.13 5.07 21.37
N GLY A 130 4.65 4.73 20.18
CA GLY A 130 5.85 5.34 19.62
C GLY A 130 5.69 6.83 19.30
N THR A 131 4.52 7.23 18.79
CA THR A 131 4.22 8.64 18.50
C THR A 131 4.14 9.47 19.79
N LEU A 132 3.51 8.94 20.84
CA LEU A 132 3.42 9.61 22.14
C LEU A 132 4.80 9.71 22.82
N ALA A 133 5.62 8.65 22.76
CA ALA A 133 6.96 8.66 23.32
C ALA A 133 7.87 9.69 22.64
N SER A 134 7.88 9.73 21.30
CA SER A 134 8.65 10.72 20.55
C SER A 134 8.17 12.15 20.79
N ALA A 135 6.84 12.39 20.81
CA ALA A 135 6.27 13.68 21.15
C ALA A 135 6.63 14.14 22.57
N TYR A 136 6.63 13.23 23.55
CA TYR A 136 7.04 13.51 24.92
C TYR A 136 8.52 13.91 25.02
N ILE A 137 9.42 13.21 24.32
CA ILE A 137 10.84 13.56 24.29
C ILE A 137 11.05 14.94 23.65
N ILE A 138 10.37 15.25 22.55
CA ILE A 138 10.45 16.57 21.90
C ILE A 138 9.98 17.67 22.87
N LEU A 139 8.83 17.47 23.52
CA LEU A 139 8.31 18.40 24.51
C LEU A 139 9.30 18.61 25.67
N PHE A 140 9.86 17.51 26.20
CA PHE A 140 10.84 17.55 27.27
C PHE A 140 12.10 18.33 26.88
N VAL A 141 12.63 18.08 25.68
CA VAL A 141 13.80 18.79 25.15
C VAL A 141 13.50 20.27 24.94
N LEU A 142 12.32 20.64 24.43
CA LEU A 142 11.92 22.04 24.27
C LEU A 142 11.80 22.75 25.63
N VAL A 143 11.14 22.13 26.60
CA VAL A 143 11.01 22.70 27.96
C VAL A 143 12.38 22.89 28.60
N LYS A 144 13.27 21.88 28.51
CA LYS A 144 14.63 21.99 29.04
C LYS A 144 15.47 23.01 28.26
N GLY A 145 15.34 23.09 26.94
CA GLY A 145 16.06 24.06 26.11
C GLY A 145 15.66 25.52 26.40
N ILE A 146 14.36 25.77 26.62
CA ILE A 146 13.85 27.09 27.05
C ILE A 146 14.31 27.38 28.49
N LEU A 147 14.21 26.40 29.40
CA LEU A 147 14.56 26.58 30.81
C LEU A 147 16.07 26.79 31.04
N TRP A 148 16.92 26.16 30.22
CA TRP A 148 18.37 26.39 30.23
C TRP A 148 18.77 27.70 29.54
N GLY A 149 17.84 28.37 28.87
CA GLY A 149 18.07 29.67 28.24
C GLY A 149 19.19 29.61 27.21
N VAL A 150 18.90 29.10 26.02
CA VAL A 150 19.81 29.20 24.87
C VAL A 150 19.99 30.70 24.53
N ASN A 151 20.99 31.34 25.13
CA ASN A 151 21.43 32.69 24.82
C ASN A 151 22.32 32.62 23.56
N VAL A 152 21.69 32.69 22.37
CA VAL A 152 22.44 32.87 21.12
C VAL A 152 22.89 34.32 21.07
N ASP A 153 24.05 34.61 21.66
CA ASP A 153 24.63 35.94 21.62
C ASP A 153 25.20 36.21 20.21
N LEU A 154 24.37 36.80 19.34
CA LEU A 154 24.74 37.24 17.99
C LEU A 154 25.46 38.60 18.00
N ARG A 155 25.93 39.06 19.16
CA ARG A 155 26.44 40.42 19.36
C ARG A 155 27.95 40.46 19.59
N ASP A 156 28.67 39.42 19.20
CA ASP A 156 30.13 39.47 19.06
C ASP A 156 30.52 39.84 17.62
N LYS A 157 31.03 41.06 17.42
CA LYS A 157 31.58 41.54 16.13
C LYS A 157 33.00 40.97 15.85
N GLY A 158 33.43 39.92 16.56
CA GLY A 158 34.80 39.39 16.56
C GLY A 158 34.94 37.89 16.23
N SER A 159 33.89 37.20 15.79
CA SER A 159 33.98 35.77 15.48
C SER A 159 34.51 35.50 14.06
N VAL A 160 35.80 35.22 14.00
CA VAL A 160 36.76 34.99 12.89
C VAL A 160 36.38 33.96 11.80
N HIS A 161 35.17 33.40 11.75
CA HIS A 161 34.90 32.21 10.91
C HIS A 161 34.07 32.41 9.61
N LEU A 162 33.80 33.65 9.20
CA LEU A 162 33.09 33.94 7.94
C LEU A 162 33.78 34.99 7.05
N HIS A 163 35.12 35.07 7.08
CA HIS A 163 35.86 36.07 6.29
C HIS A 163 36.72 35.52 5.15
N ALA A 164 36.60 34.24 4.75
CA ALA A 164 37.46 33.65 3.72
C ALA A 164 36.76 33.23 2.41
N SER A 165 35.50 33.58 2.18
CA SER A 165 34.82 33.23 0.91
C SER A 165 34.09 34.38 0.21
N VAL A 166 34.16 35.62 0.72
CA VAL A 166 33.52 36.80 0.11
C VAL A 166 34.51 37.96 -0.09
N GLN A 167 35.72 37.66 -0.57
CA GLN A 167 36.59 38.67 -1.16
C GLN A 167 36.91 38.31 -2.61
N THR A 168 35.83 38.23 -3.40
CA THR A 168 35.89 38.40 -4.85
C THR A 168 35.77 39.89 -5.14
N GLY A 169 36.80 40.47 -5.76
CA GLY A 169 36.76 41.82 -6.32
C GLY A 169 37.53 42.83 -5.50
N ASP A 170 38.82 42.99 -5.80
CA ASP A 170 39.36 44.24 -6.35
C ASP A 170 40.88 44.12 -6.55
N LEU A 171 41.29 44.10 -7.82
CA LEU A 171 42.66 44.34 -8.31
C LEU A 171 42.96 45.87 -8.25
N PRO A 172 44.17 46.38 -8.58
CA PRO A 172 45.57 45.93 -8.37
C PRO A 172 46.49 47.09 -7.86
N TYR A 173 47.66 46.79 -7.26
CA TYR A 173 48.93 47.50 -7.54
C TYR A 173 50.14 46.71 -6.99
N PRO A 174 51.25 46.60 -7.75
CA PRO A 174 52.41 45.81 -7.39
C PRO A 174 53.43 46.64 -6.59
N ASP A 175 54.18 46.02 -5.70
CA ASP A 175 55.60 46.35 -5.52
C ASP A 175 56.26 45.20 -4.76
N GLY A 176 57.45 44.84 -5.24
CA GLY A 176 58.08 43.56 -4.99
C GLY A 176 58.53 43.36 -3.55
N ASP A 177 58.48 42.10 -3.13
CA ASP A 177 59.69 41.45 -2.62
C ASP A 177 59.61 39.96 -2.96
N VAL A 178 60.73 39.48 -3.45
CA VAL A 178 60.95 38.18 -4.07
C VAL A 178 61.40 37.21 -2.99
N ASP A 179 61.22 35.92 -3.27
CA ASP A 179 61.96 34.82 -2.64
C ASP A 179 61.51 34.37 -1.24
N HIS A 180 60.52 33.48 -1.19
CA HIS A 180 60.75 32.17 -0.57
C HIS A 180 60.01 31.06 -1.34
N VAL A 181 60.72 30.64 -2.38
CA VAL A 181 60.58 29.39 -3.12
C VAL A 181 60.93 28.20 -2.20
N LEU A 182 60.07 27.18 -2.24
CA LEU A 182 60.28 25.71 -2.13
C LEU A 182 59.33 25.05 -1.12
N LEU A 183 58.28 24.35 -1.56
CA LEU A 183 58.25 23.02 -2.21
C LEU A 183 58.71 21.87 -1.31
N HIS A 184 57.90 20.81 -1.40
CA HIS A 184 58.23 19.38 -1.31
C HIS A 184 57.94 18.63 0.03
N PRO A 185 57.74 17.29 0.00
CA PRO A 185 56.42 16.68 -0.18
C PRO A 185 56.16 15.50 0.80
N CYS A 186 55.03 14.81 0.58
CA CYS A 186 54.71 13.50 1.11
C CYS A 186 55.82 12.43 0.96
N HIS A 187 56.09 11.73 2.06
CA HIS A 187 56.67 10.37 2.17
C HIS A 187 56.21 9.88 3.56
N GLY A 188 55.59 8.72 3.80
CA GLY A 188 55.72 7.41 3.19
C GLY A 188 56.51 6.47 4.13
N HIS A 189 55.84 5.87 5.14
CA HIS A 189 56.23 4.62 5.86
C HIS A 189 55.18 4.34 6.96
N ASN A 190 54.37 3.26 6.94
CA ASN A 190 54.64 1.83 7.10
C ASN A 190 55.08 1.40 8.52
N SER A 191 54.36 0.39 9.00
CA SER A 191 54.67 -0.61 10.05
C SER A 191 54.37 -0.33 11.52
N ARG A 192 53.31 -1.04 11.96
CA ARG A 192 53.24 -1.98 13.09
C ARG A 192 53.79 -1.53 14.45
N ALA A 193 52.87 -1.44 15.40
CA ALA A 193 52.94 -2.20 16.66
C ALA A 193 51.51 -2.57 17.07
#